data_AF-A0A7S1Y4T6-F1
#
_entry.id   AF-A0A7S1Y4T6-F1
#
_cell.length_a   1.000
_cell.length_b   1.000
_cell.length_c   1.000
_cell.angle_alpha   90.00
_cell.angle_beta   90.00
_cell.angle_gamma   90.00
#
_symmetry.space_group_name_H-M   'P 1'
#
loop_
_entity.id
_entity.type
_entity.pdbx_description
1 polymer ?
#
loop_
_entity_poly.entity_id
_entity_poly.type
_entity_poly.pdbx_seq_one_letter_code
_entity_poly.pdbx_strand_id
1 'polypeptide(L)'
;YGYIGDSKGGRESRKWVVDSLLQGSQLGRWPRLTEEAFVNVPESSGLRPFELATLRAQTGIHIVLNWGKLGPKDGDLFTRMGGTFVIQSNGKCVYEFFDKGILSYAPMSEVCKVCNEG
;
A
#
# COMPACT_ATOMS: atom_id res chain seq x y z
N TYR A 1 -5.53 -13.24 3.14
CA TYR A 1 -5.23 -12.10 4.03
C TYR A 1 -5.23 -10.85 3.20
N GLY A 2 -6.20 -9.97 3.43
CA GLY A 2 -6.26 -8.66 2.79
C GLY A 2 -6.61 -7.65 3.87
N TYR A 3 -5.89 -6.54 3.93
CA TYR A 3 -6.30 -5.43 4.77
C TYR A 3 -7.51 -4.76 4.13
N ILE A 4 -8.68 -4.95 4.74
CA ILE A 4 -9.86 -4.17 4.42
C ILE A 4 -9.85 -3.04 5.43
N GLY A 5 -9.34 -1.88 5.01
CA GLY A 5 -9.31 -0.70 5.86
C GLY A 5 -10.73 -0.39 6.35
N ASP A 6 -10.88 -0.13 7.64
CA ASP A 6 -12.18 0.22 8.19
C ASP A 6 -12.54 1.65 7.77
N SER A 7 -13.46 1.74 6.81
CA SER A 7 -13.98 3.00 6.29
C SER A 7 -15.07 3.62 7.17
N LYS A 8 -15.56 2.89 8.17
CA LYS A 8 -16.66 3.30 9.04
C LYS A 8 -16.21 3.68 10.45
N GLY A 9 -15.01 3.28 10.88
CA GLY A 9 -14.48 3.55 12.22
C GLY A 9 -13.95 4.98 12.47
N GLY A 10 -14.02 5.91 11.52
CA GLY A 10 -13.66 7.31 11.74
C GLY A 10 -12.23 7.52 12.30
N ARG A 11 -12.09 8.19 13.44
CA ARG A 11 -10.79 8.39 14.14
C ARG A 11 -10.22 7.12 14.76
N GLU A 12 -11.06 6.16 15.13
CA GLU A 12 -10.66 4.89 15.76
C GLU A 12 -10.03 3.91 14.76
N SER A 13 -10.54 3.84 13.52
CA SER A 13 -9.95 2.99 12.47
C SER A 13 -8.54 3.41 12.05
N ARG A 14 -8.16 4.66 12.39
CA ARG A 14 -6.83 5.26 12.15
C ARG A 14 -5.85 5.03 13.31
N LYS A 15 -6.35 4.58 14.48
CA LYS A 15 -5.58 4.48 15.72
C LYS A 15 -4.30 3.68 15.55
N TRP A 16 -4.36 2.55 14.85
CA TRP A 16 -3.20 1.68 14.67
C TRP A 16 -2.05 2.35 13.89
N VAL A 17 -2.34 3.15 12.86
CA VAL A 17 -1.30 3.88 12.09
C VAL A 17 -0.73 5.01 12.91
N VAL A 18 -1.60 5.80 13.55
CA VAL A 18 -1.16 6.92 14.39
C VAL A 18 -0.27 6.39 15.52
N ASP A 19 -0.71 5.35 16.24
CA ASP A 19 0.06 4.71 17.30
C ASP A 19 1.41 4.18 16.77
N SER A 20 1.42 3.53 15.59
CA SER A 20 2.65 3.00 14.98
C SER A 20 3.65 4.11 14.58
N LEU A 21 3.15 5.23 14.03
CA LEU A 21 3.96 6.37 13.64
C LEU A 21 4.54 7.10 14.87
N LEU A 22 3.71 7.30 15.91
CA LEU A 22 4.13 7.92 17.17
C LEU A 22 5.15 7.05 17.92
N GLN A 23 4.93 5.73 17.98
CA GLN A 23 5.90 4.80 18.56
C GLN A 23 7.25 4.87 17.84
N GLY A 24 7.24 4.89 16.49
CA GLY A 24 8.46 5.02 15.70
C GLY A 24 9.19 6.35 15.95
N SER A 25 8.44 7.46 16.07
CA SER A 25 8.97 8.79 16.43
C SER A 25 9.63 8.78 17.82
N GLN A 26 8.97 8.21 18.83
CA GLN A 26 9.51 8.09 20.20
C GLN A 26 10.81 7.27 20.25
N LEU A 27 10.92 6.25 19.40
CA LEU A 27 12.12 5.42 19.26
C LEU A 27 13.20 6.05 18.37
N GLY A 28 13.02 7.29 17.90
CA GLY A 28 13.98 7.99 17.05
C GLY A 28 14.11 7.42 15.63
N ARG A 29 13.14 6.62 15.18
CA ARG A 29 13.14 6.00 13.84
C ARG A 29 12.65 6.95 12.74
N TRP A 30 11.87 7.96 13.12
CA TRP A 30 11.29 8.97 12.24
C TRP A 30 11.53 10.37 12.81
N PRO A 31 11.34 11.44 12.01
CA PRO A 31 11.28 12.81 12.53
C PRO A 31 10.27 12.93 13.68
N ARG A 32 10.51 13.89 14.58
CA ARG A 32 9.70 14.06 15.79
C ARG A 32 8.26 14.41 15.41
N LEU A 33 7.37 13.44 15.53
CA LEU A 33 5.92 13.55 15.32
C LEU A 33 5.19 13.54 16.67
N THR A 34 4.11 14.31 16.75
CA THR A 34 3.19 14.39 17.90
C THR A 34 1.74 14.20 17.43
N GLU A 35 0.81 13.97 18.35
CA GLU A 35 -0.61 13.74 18.01
C GLU A 35 -1.24 14.89 17.22
N GLU A 36 -0.78 16.13 17.46
CA GLU A 36 -1.24 17.34 16.80
C GLU A 36 -1.05 17.30 15.27
N ALA A 37 -0.06 16.53 14.78
CA ALA A 37 0.18 16.35 13.35
C ALA A 37 -1.01 15.69 12.61
N PHE A 38 -1.91 15.03 13.34
CA PHE A 38 -3.04 14.28 12.78
C PHE A 38 -4.40 14.94 13.04
N VAL A 39 -4.46 16.01 13.85
CA VAL A 39 -5.72 16.61 14.33
C VAL A 39 -6.57 17.17 13.18
N ASN A 40 -5.94 17.78 12.18
CA ASN A 40 -6.61 18.47 11.06
C ASN A 40 -6.64 17.65 9.76
N VAL A 41 -6.26 16.37 9.82
CA VAL A 41 -6.23 15.50 8.64
C VAL A 41 -7.66 15.00 8.33
N PRO A 42 -8.24 15.32 7.16
CA PRO A 42 -9.63 14.97 6.85
C PRO A 42 -9.85 13.45 6.89
N GLU A 43 -10.98 13.02 7.49
CA GLU A 43 -11.34 11.61 7.57
C GLU A 43 -11.54 10.97 6.18
N SER A 44 -11.99 11.77 5.20
CA SER A 44 -12.30 11.33 3.85
C SER A 44 -11.10 10.88 3.01
N SER A 45 -9.87 11.23 3.40
CA SER A 45 -8.68 10.92 2.59
C SER A 45 -7.43 10.60 3.43
N GLY A 46 -7.28 11.23 4.60
CA GLY A 46 -5.98 11.81 4.91
C GLY A 46 -4.90 10.92 5.53
N LEU A 47 -5.17 9.64 5.85
CA LEU A 47 -4.12 8.69 6.28
C LEU A 47 -4.08 7.39 5.46
N ARG A 48 -4.96 7.21 4.47
CA ARG A 48 -4.93 6.03 3.59
C ARG A 48 -3.54 5.81 2.94
N PRO A 49 -2.81 6.86 2.51
CA PRO A 49 -1.44 6.68 2.03
C PRO A 49 -0.49 6.13 3.11
N PHE A 50 -0.61 6.56 4.36
CA PHE A 50 0.23 6.08 5.47
C PHE A 50 -0.14 4.67 5.91
N GLU A 51 -1.43 4.33 5.94
CA GLU A 51 -1.90 2.96 6.14
C GLU A 51 -1.31 2.03 5.07
N LEU A 52 -1.44 2.41 3.80
CA LEU A 52 -0.93 1.63 2.69
C LEU A 52 0.61 1.52 2.73
N ALA A 53 1.32 2.60 3.05
CA ALA A 53 2.77 2.57 3.22
C ALA A 53 3.20 1.66 4.37
N THR A 54 2.48 1.68 5.49
CA THR A 54 2.76 0.82 6.65
C THR A 54 2.53 -0.64 6.32
N LEU A 55 1.43 -0.96 5.62
CA LEU A 55 1.17 -2.31 5.13
C LEU A 55 2.24 -2.78 4.15
N ARG A 56 2.64 -1.92 3.19
CA ARG A 56 3.72 -2.22 2.24
C ARG A 56 5.05 -2.46 2.96
N ALA A 57 5.37 -1.69 3.98
CA ALA A 57 6.57 -1.90 4.79
C ALA A 57 6.52 -3.25 5.53
N GLN A 58 5.39 -3.60 6.14
CA GLN A 58 5.20 -4.90 6.80
C GLN A 58 5.32 -6.06 5.80
N THR A 59 4.71 -5.95 4.62
CA THR A 59 4.85 -6.93 3.54
C THR A 59 6.30 -7.04 3.09
N GLY A 60 6.99 -5.91 2.91
CA GLY A 60 8.42 -5.89 2.56
C GLY A 60 9.28 -6.61 3.59
N ILE A 61 9.09 -6.32 4.88
CA ILE A 61 9.80 -7.01 5.98
C ILE A 61 9.54 -8.52 5.92
N HIS A 62 8.28 -8.94 5.73
CA HIS A 62 7.94 -10.35 5.61
C HIS A 62 8.66 -11.02 4.43
N ILE A 63 8.70 -10.36 3.27
CA ILE A 63 9.40 -10.84 2.07
C ILE A 63 10.90 -10.99 2.34
N VAL A 64 11.55 -9.96 2.91
CA VAL A 64 12.99 -10.00 3.21
C VAL A 64 13.31 -11.16 4.16
N LEU A 65 12.52 -11.33 5.23
CA LEU A 65 12.73 -12.40 6.21
C LEU A 65 12.51 -13.80 5.62
N ASN A 66 11.76 -13.92 4.52
CA ASN A 66 11.44 -15.19 3.87
C ASN A 66 12.00 -15.27 2.44
N TRP A 67 12.99 -14.46 2.10
CA TRP A 67 13.46 -14.29 0.72
C TRP A 67 13.93 -15.61 0.09
N GLY A 68 14.60 -16.47 0.85
CA GLY A 68 15.03 -17.79 0.35
C GLY A 68 13.90 -18.72 -0.11
N LYS A 69 12.64 -18.46 0.31
CA LYS A 69 11.44 -19.20 -0.12
C LYS A 69 10.63 -18.48 -1.18
N LEU A 70 10.61 -17.14 -1.13
CA LEU A 70 9.74 -16.30 -1.97
C LEU A 70 10.45 -15.74 -3.20
N GLY A 71 11.77 -15.62 -3.14
CA GLY A 71 12.60 -15.13 -4.23
C GLY A 71 12.81 -16.18 -5.32
N PRO A 72 13.12 -15.74 -6.55
CA PRO A 72 13.51 -16.63 -7.63
C PRO A 72 14.84 -17.31 -7.27
N LYS A 73 15.01 -18.55 -7.77
CA LYS A 73 16.29 -19.27 -7.63
C LYS A 73 17.41 -18.64 -8.46
N ASP A 74 17.02 -18.01 -9.56
CA ASP A 74 17.90 -17.27 -10.44
C ASP A 74 18.08 -15.85 -9.90
N GLY A 75 19.33 -15.48 -9.61
CA GLY A 75 19.70 -14.17 -9.06
C GLY A 75 19.59 -13.02 -10.06
N ASP A 76 19.47 -13.32 -11.36
CA ASP A 76 19.28 -12.31 -12.41
C ASP A 76 17.81 -11.87 -12.53
N LEU A 77 16.90 -12.56 -11.84
CA LEU A 77 15.48 -12.24 -11.83
C LEU A 77 15.11 -11.35 -10.63
N PHE A 78 14.39 -10.27 -10.91
CA PHE A 78 13.82 -9.38 -9.89
C PHE A 78 12.30 -9.59 -9.78
N THR A 79 11.82 -9.87 -8.56
CA THR A 79 10.38 -9.85 -8.28
C THR A 79 9.89 -8.41 -8.13
N ARG A 80 8.80 -8.07 -8.81
CA ARG A 80 8.18 -6.75 -8.71
C ARG A 80 7.07 -6.79 -7.66
N MET A 81 7.10 -5.87 -6.70
CA MET A 81 6.17 -5.84 -5.57
C MET A 81 4.87 -5.05 -5.83
N GLY A 82 4.64 -4.53 -7.04
CA GLY A 82 3.50 -3.68 -7.33
C GLY A 82 3.07 -3.68 -8.80
N GLY A 83 1.76 -3.73 -9.01
CA GLY A 83 1.11 -3.56 -10.30
C GLY A 83 -0.41 -3.48 -10.16
N THR A 84 -1.08 -3.02 -11.22
CA THR A 84 -2.53 -2.99 -11.34
C THR A 84 -2.92 -3.75 -12.60
N PHE A 85 -3.83 -4.70 -12.46
CA PHE A 85 -4.30 -5.54 -13.55
C PHE A 85 -5.82 -5.45 -13.64
N VAL A 86 -6.36 -5.32 -14.85
CA VAL A 86 -7.79 -5.47 -15.11
C VAL A 86 -7.99 -6.76 -15.88
N ILE A 87 -8.79 -7.66 -15.31
CA ILE A 87 -9.05 -8.99 -15.86
C ILE A 87 -10.55 -9.11 -16.09
N GLN A 88 -10.96 -9.41 -17.32
CA GLN A 88 -12.35 -9.64 -17.70
C GLN A 88 -12.88 -10.98 -17.15
N SER A 89 -14.20 -11.18 -17.18
CA SER A 89 -14.86 -12.40 -16.72
C SER A 89 -14.40 -13.67 -17.46
N ASN A 90 -13.94 -13.53 -18.70
CA ASN A 90 -13.35 -14.62 -19.50
C ASN A 90 -11.87 -14.92 -19.13
N GLY A 91 -11.31 -14.24 -18.14
CA GLY A 91 -9.91 -14.38 -17.71
C GLY A 91 -8.90 -13.58 -18.54
N LYS A 92 -9.34 -12.82 -19.56
CA LYS A 92 -8.45 -12.00 -20.37
C LYS A 92 -7.98 -10.77 -19.59
N CYS A 93 -6.66 -10.57 -19.50
CA CYS A 93 -6.11 -9.31 -19.02
C CYS A 93 -6.23 -8.24 -20.11
N VAL A 94 -6.89 -7.12 -19.79
CA VAL A 94 -7.14 -5.99 -20.71
C VAL A 94 -6.37 -4.73 -20.34
N TYR A 95 -5.74 -4.71 -19.17
CA TYR A 95 -4.87 -3.63 -18.74
C TYR A 95 -3.85 -4.12 -17.73
N GLU A 96 -2.61 -3.69 -17.93
CA GLU A 96 -1.49 -3.96 -17.04
C GLU A 96 -0.75 -2.65 -16.78
N PHE A 97 -0.63 -2.29 -15.51
CA PHE A 97 0.28 -1.26 -15.05
C PHE A 97 1.29 -1.91 -14.12
N PHE A 98 2.56 -1.77 -14.44
CA PHE A 98 3.64 -2.17 -13.56
C PHE A 98 4.16 -0.95 -12.81
N ASP A 99 4.26 -1.05 -11.49
CA ASP A 99 4.83 0.03 -10.69
C ASP A 99 6.26 0.30 -11.16
N LYS A 100 6.55 1.57 -11.48
CA LYS A 100 7.83 2.04 -11.99
C LYS A 100 8.76 2.56 -10.87
N GLY A 101 8.33 2.45 -9.61
CA GLY A 101 9.06 3.00 -8.46
C GLY A 101 8.59 2.39 -7.14
N ILE A 102 8.76 3.15 -6.05
CA ILE A 102 8.45 2.66 -4.69
C ILE A 102 7.01 2.93 -4.25
N LEU A 103 6.28 3.83 -4.94
CA LEU A 103 4.93 4.29 -4.56
C LEU A 103 4.09 4.78 -5.76
N SER A 104 4.29 4.25 -6.96
CA SER A 104 3.49 4.70 -8.11
C SER A 104 2.11 4.03 -8.10
N TYR A 105 1.13 4.67 -8.72
CA TYR A 105 -0.20 4.12 -8.92
C TYR A 105 -0.58 4.19 -10.40
N ALA A 106 -1.40 3.24 -10.84
CA ALA A 106 -1.96 3.27 -12.18
C ALA A 106 -2.83 4.54 -12.35
N PRO A 107 -2.73 5.25 -13.49
CA PRO A 107 -3.64 6.35 -13.77
C PRO A 107 -5.10 5.87 -13.76
N MET A 108 -5.90 6.34 -12.80
CA MET A 108 -7.28 5.87 -12.64
C MET A 108 -8.15 6.16 -13.87
N SER A 109 -7.85 7.22 -14.63
CA SER A 109 -8.54 7.51 -15.90
C SER A 109 -8.34 6.39 -16.93
N GLU A 110 -7.14 5.82 -17.02
CA GLU A 110 -6.84 4.69 -17.91
C GLU A 110 -7.54 3.42 -17.45
N VAL A 111 -7.47 3.13 -16.15
CA VAL A 111 -8.12 1.96 -15.53
C VAL A 111 -9.64 2.02 -15.73
N CYS A 112 -10.27 3.17 -15.47
CA CYS A 112 -11.72 3.32 -15.66
C CYS A 112 -12.13 3.18 -17.13
N LYS A 113 -11.31 3.67 -18.06
CA LYS A 113 -11.58 3.54 -19.50
C LYS A 113 -11.69 2.09 -19.92
N VAL A 114 -10.70 1.26 -19.59
CA VAL A 114 -10.69 -0.16 -19.95
C VAL A 114 -11.78 -0.97 -19.25
N CYS A 115 -12.19 -0.57 -18.03
CA CYS A 115 -13.30 -1.21 -17.31
C CYS A 115 -14.67 -0.95 -17.95
N ASN A 116 -14.84 0.19 -18.63
CA ASN A 116 -16.11 0.56 -19.27
C ASN A 116 -16.22 0.03 -20.71
N GLU A 117 -15.13 -0.46 -21.28
CA GLU A 117 -15.05 -0.99 -22.65
C GLU A 117 -15.16 -2.54 -22.71
N GLY A 118 -15.24 -3.21 -21.56
CA GLY A 118 -15.22 -4.68 -21.42
C GLY A 118 -16.50 -5.25 -20.83
#